data_AF-A0A368JLL9-F1
#
_entry.id   AF-A0A368JLL9-F1
#
_cell.length_a   1.000
_cell.length_b   1.000
_cell.length_c   1.000
_cell.angle_alpha   90.00
_cell.angle_beta   90.00
_cell.angle_gamma   90.00
#
_symmetry.space_group_name_H-M   'P 1'
#
loop_
_entity.id
_entity.type
_entity.pdbx_description
1 polymer ?
#
loop_
_entity_poly.entity_id
_entity_poly.type
_entity_poly.pdbx_seq_one_letter_code
_entity_poly.pdbx_strand_id
1 'polypeptide(L)'
;MRHYKYLLTCIIALATGWLVVACEEQDIDRTFEGPYFVRFTDSSLTYKESYNKTIGIKVHNAGPQLDEAIKINYVISGTAREGKDYAIEGTRGTVTIPAKQSSGTINLKLINNANNILESQTVVFTLTDVQPSSLRVGFGKEGLLGKSITFTIEDDCLFSGTYSGARQNGAYVNILQLSTNTATLPDIAISSLDCKTYTIGNWNIGMADFFGFNAIKPTFTFVDNGDNSLTIPVQSNADLGGDTLSGTGSWNPQNRQITLSLRWRATFNTPSGQDSVGTITFPLTYTPQ
;
A
#
# COMPACT_ATOMS: atom_id res chain seq x y z
N MET A 1 31.26 75.87 43.21
CA MET A 1 32.17 75.48 42.11
C MET A 1 32.73 74.05 42.21
N ARG A 2 32.87 73.43 43.40
CA ARG A 2 33.47 72.08 43.55
C ARG A 2 32.53 70.93 43.14
N HIS A 3 31.22 71.05 43.38
CA HIS A 3 30.23 70.02 43.03
C HIS A 3 30.01 69.83 41.51
N TYR A 4 30.14 70.89 40.72
CA TYR A 4 29.96 70.81 39.25
C TYR A 4 31.08 70.01 38.57
N LYS A 5 32.30 70.06 39.12
CA LYS A 5 33.45 69.29 38.60
C LYS A 5 33.30 67.79 38.82
N TYR A 6 32.73 67.36 39.95
CA TYR A 6 32.45 65.95 40.24
C TYR A 6 31.29 65.40 39.39
N LEU A 7 30.26 66.21 39.16
CA LEU A 7 29.16 65.83 38.28
C LEU A 7 29.62 65.63 36.84
N LEU A 8 30.46 66.53 36.33
CA LEU A 8 31.01 66.45 34.97
C LEU A 8 31.94 65.24 34.81
N THR A 9 32.76 64.92 35.82
CA THR A 9 33.63 63.73 35.77
C THR A 9 32.84 62.42 35.86
N CYS A 10 31.76 62.37 36.65
CA CYS A 10 30.86 61.21 36.66
C CYS A 10 30.14 61.03 35.31
N ILE A 11 29.68 62.10 34.67
CA ILE A 11 29.01 62.04 33.37
C ILE A 11 29.98 61.59 32.27
N ILE A 12 31.23 62.07 32.29
CA ILE A 12 32.26 61.64 31.34
C ILE A 12 32.63 60.16 31.57
N ALA A 13 32.75 59.71 32.82
CA ALA A 13 33.05 58.31 33.13
C ALA A 13 31.88 57.35 32.78
N LEU A 14 30.63 57.80 32.93
CA LEU A 14 29.44 57.07 32.48
C LEU A 14 29.35 57.03 30.95
N ALA A 15 29.66 58.14 30.27
CA ALA A 15 29.65 58.20 28.81
C ALA A 15 30.78 57.36 28.19
N THR A 16 31.98 57.35 28.78
CA THR A 16 33.06 56.46 28.32
C THR A 16 32.74 55.00 28.65
N GLY A 17 32.18 54.72 29.82
CA GLY A 17 31.72 53.37 30.19
C GLY A 17 30.63 52.83 29.25
N TRP A 18 29.73 53.67 28.76
CA TRP A 18 28.70 53.29 27.79
C TRP A 18 29.26 53.08 26.37
N LEU A 19 30.36 53.75 26.01
CA LEU A 19 31.01 53.57 24.70
C LEU A 19 31.84 52.28 24.61
N VAL A 20 32.36 51.75 25.72
CA VAL A 20 33.10 50.46 25.73
C VAL A 20 32.21 49.23 25.93
N VAL A 21 30.91 49.43 26.23
CA VAL A 21 29.91 48.35 26.34
C VAL A 21 28.96 48.38 25.13
N ALA A 22 29.38 48.99 24.02
CA ALA A 22 28.77 48.70 22.74
C ALA A 22 28.96 47.21 22.46
N CYS A 23 27.85 46.46 22.46
CA CYS A 23 27.79 45.02 22.26
C CYS A 23 28.78 44.59 21.17
N GLU A 24 29.82 43.86 21.57
CA GLU A 24 30.47 42.92 20.68
C GLU A 24 29.39 41.86 20.40
N GLU A 25 28.71 41.98 19.25
CA GLU A 25 27.87 40.89 18.77
C GLU A 25 28.81 39.69 18.61
N GLN A 26 28.77 38.77 19.57
CA GLN A 26 29.32 37.44 19.36
C GLN A 26 28.50 36.83 18.22
N ASP A 27 28.98 37.04 17.00
CA ASP A 27 28.56 36.31 15.81
C ASP A 27 29.03 34.87 16.00
N ILE A 28 28.27 34.13 16.82
CA ILE A 28 28.42 32.69 16.93
C ILE A 28 27.91 32.18 15.60
N ASP A 29 28.83 31.97 14.67
CA ASP A 29 28.56 31.29 13.41
C ASP A 29 27.99 29.90 13.73
N ARG A 30 26.66 29.79 13.72
CA ARG A 30 25.92 28.54 13.94
C ARG A 30 25.79 27.75 12.63
N THR A 31 26.61 28.02 11.63
CA THR A 31 26.62 27.22 10.42
C THR A 31 27.10 25.80 10.75
N PHE A 32 26.25 24.83 10.44
CA PHE A 32 26.60 23.42 10.57
C PHE A 32 27.66 23.11 9.50
N GLU A 33 28.91 22.99 9.90
CA GLU A 33 30.03 22.73 8.97
C GLU A 33 30.16 21.26 8.54
N GLY A 34 29.17 20.43 8.86
CA GLY A 34 29.10 19.04 8.44
C GLY A 34 29.52 18.02 9.50
N PRO A 35 29.76 16.76 9.10
CA PRO A 35 29.79 16.32 7.70
C PRO A 35 28.41 16.39 7.03
N TYR A 36 28.37 16.99 5.83
CA TYR A 36 27.18 16.96 4.98
C TYR A 36 26.94 15.55 4.46
N PHE A 37 25.70 15.25 4.08
CA PHE A 37 25.33 13.88 3.74
C PHE A 37 24.32 13.80 2.61
N VAL A 38 24.30 12.65 1.94
CA VAL A 38 23.26 12.28 0.99
C VAL A 38 22.26 11.32 1.62
N ARG A 39 20.98 11.48 1.30
CA ARG A 39 19.92 10.63 1.86
C ARG A 39 18.73 10.48 0.93
N PHE A 40 17.95 9.44 1.16
CA PHE A 40 16.52 9.42 0.84
C PHE A 40 15.77 10.30 1.84
N THR A 41 14.86 11.16 1.35
CA THR A 41 13.98 11.94 2.24
C THR A 41 12.87 11.04 2.77
N ASP A 42 12.24 10.29 1.87
CA ASP A 42 11.20 9.33 2.19
C ASP A 42 11.81 8.02 2.71
N SER A 43 11.15 7.40 3.68
CA SER A 43 11.50 6.05 4.18
C SER A 43 10.77 4.93 3.45
N SER A 44 9.62 5.25 2.84
CA SER A 44 8.82 4.30 2.08
C SER A 44 7.99 4.96 0.99
N LEU A 45 7.74 4.20 -0.08
CA LEU A 45 6.80 4.55 -1.15
C LEU A 45 5.95 3.31 -1.47
N THR A 46 4.69 3.52 -1.86
CA THR A 46 3.80 2.42 -2.27
C THR A 46 3.06 2.83 -3.53
N TYR A 47 3.09 1.96 -4.54
CA TYR A 47 2.39 2.14 -5.80
C TYR A 47 1.76 0.84 -6.25
N LYS A 48 0.56 0.92 -6.84
CA LYS A 48 -0.08 -0.20 -7.53
C LYS A 48 0.76 -0.65 -8.73
N GLU A 49 0.83 -1.95 -8.96
CA GLU A 49 1.55 -2.56 -10.08
C GLU A 49 1.08 -2.01 -11.44
N SER A 50 -0.22 -1.67 -11.57
CA SER A 50 -0.78 -1.03 -12.77
C SER A 50 -0.30 0.40 -13.03
N TYR A 51 0.47 1.01 -12.14
CA TYR A 51 0.99 2.37 -12.35
C TYR A 51 1.99 2.38 -13.51
N ASN A 52 1.59 3.02 -14.61
CA ASN A 52 2.26 2.90 -15.91
C ASN A 52 3.26 4.02 -16.24
N LYS A 53 3.54 4.93 -15.30
CA LYS A 53 4.50 6.02 -15.50
C LYS A 53 5.80 5.73 -14.76
N THR A 54 6.88 6.34 -15.22
CA THR A 54 8.16 6.34 -14.50
C THR A 54 8.00 6.99 -13.13
N ILE A 55 8.53 6.33 -12.11
CA ILE A 55 8.56 6.79 -10.72
C ILE A 55 9.98 7.23 -10.40
N GLY A 56 10.13 8.48 -9.98
CA GLY A 56 11.42 9.04 -9.60
C GLY A 56 11.68 8.94 -8.12
N ILE A 57 12.57 8.03 -7.70
CA ILE A 57 13.02 7.93 -6.31
C ILE A 57 14.15 8.94 -6.10
N LYS A 58 13.92 9.94 -5.26
CA LYS A 58 14.83 11.08 -5.07
C LYS A 58 15.89 10.79 -4.01
N VAL A 59 17.14 11.10 -4.35
CA VAL A 59 18.26 11.17 -3.42
C VAL A 59 18.69 12.62 -3.30
N HIS A 60 18.76 13.12 -2.08
CA HIS A 60 19.01 14.53 -1.79
C HIS A 60 20.40 14.72 -1.22
N ASN A 61 21.05 15.82 -1.62
CA ASN A 61 22.20 16.38 -0.94
C ASN A 61 21.70 17.27 0.22
N ALA A 62 21.97 16.85 1.45
CA ALA A 62 21.72 17.62 2.67
C ALA A 62 22.99 18.41 3.05
N GLY A 63 23.35 19.34 2.18
CA GLY A 63 24.50 20.23 2.29
C GLY A 63 24.45 21.31 1.21
N PRO A 64 25.47 22.18 1.13
CA PRO A 64 25.60 23.15 0.06
C PRO A 64 25.59 22.46 -1.31
N GLN A 65 25.03 23.14 -2.31
CA GLN A 65 25.16 22.71 -3.70
C GLN A 65 26.63 22.79 -4.11
N LEU A 66 27.17 21.71 -4.67
CA LEU A 66 28.55 21.64 -5.10
C LEU A 66 28.67 22.03 -6.57
N ASP A 67 29.81 22.63 -6.95
CA ASP A 67 30.13 22.92 -8.35
C ASP A 67 30.53 21.66 -9.16
N GLU A 68 30.67 20.52 -8.49
CA GLU A 68 30.91 19.21 -9.08
C GLU A 68 29.72 18.26 -8.88
N ALA A 69 29.67 17.19 -9.68
CA ALA A 69 28.62 16.18 -9.57
C ALA A 69 28.89 15.25 -8.39
N ILE A 70 27.83 14.90 -7.65
CA ILE A 70 27.89 13.95 -6.54
C ILE A 70 27.51 12.57 -7.10
N LYS A 71 28.43 11.61 -7.03
CA LYS A 71 28.19 10.22 -7.45
C LYS A 71 27.88 9.36 -6.23
N ILE A 72 26.78 8.63 -6.28
CA ILE A 72 26.28 7.86 -5.15
C ILE A 72 26.04 6.42 -5.62
N ASN A 73 26.62 5.46 -4.92
CA ASN A 73 26.41 4.04 -5.19
C ASN A 73 25.31 3.50 -4.29
N TYR A 74 24.46 2.64 -4.84
CA TYR A 74 23.41 1.95 -4.08
C TYR A 74 23.30 0.49 -4.50
N VAL A 75 22.74 -0.31 -3.60
CA VAL A 75 22.33 -1.69 -3.87
C VAL A 75 20.82 -1.82 -3.80
N ILE A 76 20.29 -2.80 -4.52
CA ILE A 76 18.86 -3.14 -4.52
C ILE A 76 18.68 -4.54 -3.93
N SER A 77 17.77 -4.67 -2.98
CA SER A 77 17.33 -5.93 -2.38
C SER A 77 15.80 -5.97 -2.27
N GLY A 78 15.23 -7.00 -1.67
CA GLY A 78 13.78 -7.15 -1.48
C GLY A 78 13.25 -8.42 -2.12
N THR A 79 11.93 -8.51 -2.26
CA THR A 79 11.24 -9.68 -2.83
C THR A 79 10.92 -9.54 -4.31
N ALA A 80 10.84 -8.31 -4.82
CA ALA A 80 10.56 -8.04 -6.23
C ALA A 80 11.77 -8.34 -7.13
N ARG A 81 11.51 -8.81 -8.34
CA ARG A 81 12.51 -9.24 -9.33
C ARG A 81 12.58 -8.25 -10.48
N GLU A 82 13.77 -7.72 -10.72
CA GLU A 82 14.05 -6.86 -11.86
C GLU A 82 13.81 -7.60 -13.19
N GLY A 83 13.18 -6.91 -14.15
CA GLY A 83 12.77 -7.46 -15.45
C GLY A 83 11.46 -8.25 -15.42
N LYS A 84 10.90 -8.56 -14.24
CA LYS A 84 9.56 -9.16 -14.09
C LYS A 84 8.58 -8.22 -13.42
N ASP A 85 8.98 -7.62 -12.31
CA ASP A 85 8.12 -6.85 -11.42
C ASP A 85 8.42 -5.34 -11.55
N TYR A 86 9.68 -4.98 -11.82
CA TYR A 86 10.10 -3.60 -12.12
C TYR A 86 11.31 -3.56 -13.06
N ALA A 87 11.62 -2.37 -13.59
CA ALA A 87 12.85 -2.08 -14.31
C ALA A 87 13.47 -0.75 -13.84
N ILE A 88 14.79 -0.69 -13.72
CA ILE A 88 15.52 0.56 -13.51
C ILE A 88 15.79 1.21 -14.86
N GLU A 89 15.39 2.47 -15.01
CA GLU A 89 15.67 3.26 -16.20
C GLU A 89 16.97 4.04 -15.98
N GLY A 90 18.05 3.63 -16.67
CA GLY A 90 19.37 4.24 -16.57
C GLY A 90 20.43 3.28 -16.01
N THR A 91 21.45 3.82 -15.34
CA THR A 91 22.54 3.01 -14.80
C THR A 91 22.17 2.43 -13.44
N ARG A 92 21.99 1.10 -13.40
CA ARG A 92 21.73 0.37 -12.17
C ARG A 92 22.87 0.54 -11.15
N GLY A 93 22.49 0.74 -9.89
CA GLY A 93 23.42 0.80 -8.76
C GLY A 93 24.15 2.13 -8.57
N THR A 94 23.86 3.12 -9.42
CA THR A 94 24.44 4.47 -9.31
C THR A 94 23.38 5.54 -9.50
N VAL A 95 23.46 6.62 -8.72
CA VAL A 95 22.68 7.83 -8.93
C VAL A 95 23.61 9.04 -8.85
N THR A 96 23.41 9.98 -9.76
CA THR A 96 24.22 11.20 -9.84
C THR A 96 23.35 12.39 -9.50
N ILE A 97 23.82 13.23 -8.57
CA ILE A 97 23.31 14.60 -8.41
C ILE A 97 24.19 15.48 -9.29
N PRO A 98 23.66 16.10 -10.36
CA PRO A 98 24.47 16.97 -11.21
C PRO A 98 25.07 18.14 -10.44
N ALA A 99 26.14 18.73 -10.96
CA ALA A 99 26.70 19.97 -10.42
C ALA A 99 25.61 21.05 -10.28
N LYS A 100 25.67 21.80 -9.18
CA LYS A 100 24.74 22.88 -8.83
C LYS A 100 23.29 22.40 -8.63
N GLN A 101 23.05 21.10 -8.46
CA GLN A 101 21.75 20.53 -8.12
C GLN A 101 21.74 20.03 -6.68
N SER A 102 20.53 19.94 -6.11
CA SER A 102 20.29 19.45 -4.75
C SER A 102 19.79 18.01 -4.70
N SER A 103 19.44 17.41 -5.84
CA SER A 103 18.92 16.04 -5.88
C SER A 103 19.26 15.30 -7.18
N GLY A 104 19.35 13.98 -7.05
CA GLY A 104 19.45 13.00 -8.13
C GLY A 104 18.22 12.11 -8.11
N THR A 105 17.98 11.40 -9.21
CA THR A 105 16.78 10.54 -9.35
C THR A 105 17.17 9.15 -9.80
N ILE A 106 16.70 8.14 -9.09
CA ILE A 106 16.66 6.75 -9.57
C ILE A 106 15.30 6.59 -10.23
N ASN A 107 15.28 6.34 -11.53
CA ASN A 107 14.05 6.16 -12.28
C ASN A 107 13.67 4.67 -12.27
N LEU A 108 12.48 4.38 -11.77
CA LEU A 108 11.93 3.03 -11.66
C LEU A 108 10.61 2.96 -12.43
N LYS A 109 10.46 1.92 -13.24
CA LYS A 109 9.23 1.64 -13.97
C LYS A 109 8.64 0.31 -13.49
N LEU A 110 7.35 0.30 -13.17
CA LEU A 110 6.65 -0.92 -12.81
C LEU A 110 6.26 -1.71 -14.06
N ILE A 111 6.30 -3.04 -13.95
CA ILE A 111 5.88 -3.95 -14.99
C ILE A 111 4.57 -4.56 -14.50
N ASN A 112 3.45 -4.18 -15.12
CA ASN A 112 2.16 -4.79 -14.81
C ASN A 112 2.16 -6.23 -15.32
N ASN A 113 2.19 -7.18 -14.39
CA ASN A 113 2.17 -8.60 -14.67
C ASN A 113 1.02 -9.33 -13.98
N ALA A 114 -0.03 -8.62 -13.52
CA ALA A 114 -1.24 -9.05 -12.80
C ALA A 114 -1.95 -10.36 -13.25
N ASN A 115 -1.52 -10.98 -14.35
CA ASN A 115 -1.88 -12.36 -14.70
C ASN A 115 -1.06 -13.41 -13.92
N ASN A 116 0.03 -13.02 -13.26
CA ASN A 116 0.78 -13.85 -12.32
C ASN A 116 0.38 -13.48 -10.90
N ILE A 117 -0.01 -14.48 -10.13
CA ILE A 117 -0.32 -14.31 -8.71
C ILE A 117 0.96 -13.93 -7.98
N LEU A 118 1.08 -12.65 -7.63
CA LEU A 118 2.20 -12.14 -6.86
C LEU A 118 1.63 -11.30 -5.73
N GLU A 119 1.69 -11.80 -4.51
CA GLU A 119 1.48 -10.97 -3.32
C GLU A 119 2.37 -9.70 -3.41
N SER A 120 1.90 -8.59 -2.84
CA SER A 120 2.64 -7.31 -2.81
C SER A 120 4.12 -7.51 -2.49
N GLN A 121 4.97 -6.86 -3.27
CA GLN A 121 6.41 -7.08 -3.24
C GLN A 121 7.17 -5.83 -2.83
N THR A 122 8.45 -6.02 -2.48
CA THR A 122 9.30 -4.93 -2.03
C THR A 122 10.56 -4.79 -2.87
N VAL A 123 10.94 -3.55 -3.13
CA VAL A 123 12.24 -3.13 -3.64
C VAL A 123 12.87 -2.21 -2.60
N VAL A 124 13.98 -2.61 -2.02
CA VAL A 124 14.70 -1.84 -1.00
C VAL A 124 15.97 -1.28 -1.63
N PHE A 125 16.07 0.05 -1.69
CA PHE A 125 17.27 0.73 -2.13
C PHE A 125 18.09 1.11 -0.92
N THR A 126 19.39 0.79 -0.93
CA THR A 126 20.32 1.13 0.15
C THR A 126 21.54 1.85 -0.43
N LEU A 127 21.77 3.08 0.01
CA LEU A 127 22.97 3.84 -0.33
C LEU A 127 24.19 3.20 0.36
N THR A 128 25.30 3.09 -0.37
CA THR A 128 26.50 2.36 0.07
C THR A 128 27.76 3.22 0.08
N ASP A 129 27.88 4.14 -0.88
CA ASP A 129 29.05 5.01 -1.01
C ASP A 129 28.66 6.34 -1.67
N VAL A 130 29.46 7.38 -1.42
CA VAL A 130 29.29 8.71 -2.01
C VAL A 130 30.63 9.36 -2.31
N GLN A 131 30.70 10.04 -3.45
CA GLN A 131 31.78 10.94 -3.82
C GLN A 131 31.21 12.33 -4.14
N PRO A 132 31.86 13.42 -3.73
CA PRO A 132 33.18 13.49 -3.09
C PRO A 132 33.19 13.04 -1.61
N SER A 133 34.36 12.68 -1.08
CA SER A 133 34.55 12.18 0.30
C SER A 133 34.27 13.21 1.41
N SER A 134 33.98 14.46 1.04
CA SER A 134 33.44 15.49 1.95
C SER A 134 31.99 15.20 2.35
N LEU A 135 31.29 14.35 1.60
CA LEU A 135 29.95 13.89 1.88
C LEU A 135 29.96 12.51 2.54
N ARG A 136 28.89 12.20 3.26
CA ARG A 136 28.64 10.87 3.85
C ARG A 136 27.28 10.34 3.45
N VAL A 137 27.09 9.03 3.57
CA VAL A 137 25.78 8.41 3.35
C VAL A 137 24.98 8.44 4.65
N GLY A 138 23.75 8.96 4.56
CA GLY A 138 22.81 9.00 5.66
C GLY A 138 23.24 9.91 6.81
N PHE A 139 22.37 10.02 7.81
CA PHE A 139 22.58 10.86 8.99
C PHE A 139 22.56 10.05 10.29
N GLY A 140 23.26 10.55 11.31
CA GLY A 140 23.34 9.93 12.63
C GLY A 140 24.41 8.85 12.74
N LYS A 141 24.43 8.14 13.88
CA LYS A 141 25.37 7.05 14.16
C LYS A 141 25.29 6.00 13.05
N GLU A 142 26.43 5.66 12.45
CA GLU A 142 26.55 4.73 11.30
C GLU A 142 25.71 5.11 10.06
N GLY A 143 25.23 6.37 9.96
CA GLY A 143 24.42 6.83 8.83
C GLY A 143 23.04 6.18 8.73
N LEU A 144 22.44 5.74 9.84
CA LEU A 144 21.20 4.97 9.83
C LEU A 144 20.00 5.72 9.20
N LEU A 145 19.92 7.04 9.34
CA LEU A 145 18.77 7.80 8.87
C LEU A 145 18.90 8.16 7.39
N GLY A 146 17.91 7.76 6.60
CA GLY A 146 17.82 8.09 5.17
C GLY A 146 18.82 7.33 4.28
N LYS A 147 19.51 6.31 4.82
CA LYS A 147 20.39 5.43 4.03
C LYS A 147 19.62 4.45 3.16
N SER A 148 18.40 4.10 3.54
CA SER A 148 17.56 3.18 2.78
C SER A 148 16.14 3.70 2.64
N ILE A 149 15.47 3.25 1.57
CA ILE A 149 14.05 3.44 1.32
C ILE A 149 13.43 2.11 0.89
N THR A 150 12.24 1.80 1.40
CA THR A 150 11.45 0.64 1.00
C THR A 150 10.36 1.05 0.02
N PHE A 151 10.47 0.59 -1.21
CA PHE A 151 9.43 0.75 -2.23
C PHE A 151 8.56 -0.50 -2.26
N THR A 152 7.25 -0.34 -2.11
CA THR A 152 6.26 -1.42 -2.14
C THR A 152 5.52 -1.37 -3.47
N ILE A 153 5.59 -2.47 -4.21
CA ILE A 153 4.77 -2.73 -5.39
C ILE A 153 3.52 -3.44 -4.86
N GLU A 154 2.41 -2.71 -4.77
CA GLU A 154 1.12 -3.25 -4.35
C GLU A 154 0.49 -3.97 -5.54
N ASP A 155 0.18 -5.26 -5.38
CA ASP A 155 -0.46 -6.02 -6.44
C ASP A 155 -1.90 -5.56 -6.67
N ASP A 156 -2.35 -5.63 -7.92
CA ASP A 156 -3.74 -5.42 -8.28
C ASP A 156 -4.43 -6.76 -8.34
N CYS A 157 -4.99 -7.17 -7.20
CA CYS A 157 -5.57 -8.51 -7.05
C CYS A 157 -6.56 -8.84 -8.19
N LEU A 158 -6.31 -9.97 -8.85
CA LEU A 158 -6.98 -10.40 -10.09
C LEU A 158 -8.52 -10.28 -10.07
N PHE A 159 -9.15 -10.66 -8.96
CA PHE A 159 -10.62 -10.64 -8.84
C PHE A 159 -11.19 -9.40 -8.16
N SER A 160 -10.36 -8.47 -7.69
CA SER A 160 -10.87 -7.26 -7.04
C SER A 160 -11.60 -6.36 -8.04
N GLY A 161 -12.75 -5.84 -7.65
CA GLY A 161 -13.55 -4.97 -8.49
C GLY A 161 -15.04 -5.05 -8.20
N THR A 162 -15.84 -4.48 -9.10
CA THR A 162 -17.29 -4.47 -9.01
C THR A 162 -17.89 -5.38 -10.09
N TYR A 163 -18.88 -6.18 -9.70
CA TYR A 163 -19.47 -7.22 -10.52
C TYR A 163 -20.99 -7.15 -10.54
N SER A 164 -21.56 -7.59 -11.65
CA SER A 164 -22.95 -8.02 -11.72
C SER A 164 -23.03 -9.49 -11.38
N GLY A 165 -23.68 -9.80 -10.26
CA GLY A 165 -23.94 -11.17 -9.83
C GLY A 165 -25.25 -11.71 -10.40
N ALA A 166 -25.26 -12.99 -10.73
CA ALA A 166 -26.44 -13.73 -11.15
C ALA A 166 -26.54 -15.05 -10.38
N ARG A 167 -27.72 -15.36 -9.86
CA ARG A 167 -28.06 -16.69 -9.36
C ARG A 167 -28.88 -17.41 -10.42
N GLN A 168 -28.40 -18.59 -10.82
CA GLN A 168 -29.14 -19.47 -11.73
C GLN A 168 -30.02 -20.45 -10.93
N ASN A 169 -31.00 -21.04 -11.62
CA ASN A 169 -31.80 -22.11 -11.02
C ASN A 169 -30.91 -23.34 -10.79
N GLY A 170 -30.75 -23.75 -9.53
CA GLY A 170 -30.01 -24.95 -9.14
C GLY A 170 -30.97 -26.08 -8.76
N ALA A 171 -30.49 -27.33 -8.77
CA ALA A 171 -31.32 -28.52 -8.46
C ALA A 171 -32.10 -28.44 -7.13
N TYR A 172 -31.62 -27.63 -6.19
CA TYR A 172 -32.18 -27.48 -4.84
C TYR A 172 -32.91 -26.14 -4.61
N VAL A 173 -32.93 -25.23 -5.59
CA VAL A 173 -33.65 -23.94 -5.50
C VAL A 173 -35.16 -24.15 -5.41
N ASN A 174 -35.69 -25.16 -6.10
CA ASN A 174 -37.11 -25.53 -6.05
C ASN A 174 -37.56 -26.00 -4.66
N ILE A 175 -36.64 -26.53 -3.83
CA ILE A 175 -36.96 -26.99 -2.46
C ILE A 175 -37.21 -25.79 -1.54
N LEU A 176 -36.52 -24.67 -1.78
CA LEU A 176 -36.66 -23.45 -0.98
C LEU A 176 -37.84 -22.57 -1.40
N GLN A 177 -38.60 -22.97 -2.42
CA GLN A 177 -39.76 -22.21 -2.94
C GLN A 177 -39.45 -20.72 -3.19
N LEU A 178 -38.24 -20.42 -3.67
CA LEU A 178 -37.83 -19.04 -3.95
C LEU A 178 -38.80 -18.41 -4.98
N SER A 179 -39.24 -17.18 -4.71
CA SER A 179 -40.19 -16.43 -5.55
C SER A 179 -39.69 -16.22 -6.98
N THR A 180 -38.36 -16.16 -7.16
CA THR A 180 -37.70 -16.05 -8.45
C THR A 180 -36.77 -17.24 -8.66
N ASN A 181 -36.86 -17.90 -9.82
CA ASN A 181 -35.99 -19.03 -10.15
C ASN A 181 -34.57 -18.58 -10.53
N THR A 182 -34.45 -17.38 -11.07
CA THR A 182 -33.21 -16.70 -11.44
C THR A 182 -33.25 -15.26 -10.96
N ALA A 183 -32.13 -14.73 -10.49
CA ALA A 183 -32.04 -13.34 -10.02
C ALA A 183 -30.69 -12.73 -10.39
N THR A 184 -30.65 -11.41 -10.54
CA THR A 184 -29.43 -10.63 -10.80
C THR A 184 -29.33 -9.48 -9.83
N LEU A 185 -28.10 -9.06 -9.54
CA LEU A 185 -27.81 -7.98 -8.61
C LEU A 185 -26.52 -7.27 -9.07
N PRO A 186 -26.59 -5.98 -9.44
CA PRO A 186 -25.40 -5.20 -9.77
C PRO A 186 -24.61 -4.82 -8.51
N ASP A 187 -23.44 -4.23 -8.75
CA ASP A 187 -22.65 -3.51 -7.76
C ASP A 187 -22.15 -4.38 -6.59
N ILE A 188 -21.88 -5.66 -6.88
CA ILE A 188 -21.27 -6.58 -5.92
C ILE A 188 -19.77 -6.35 -5.91
N ALA A 189 -19.26 -5.90 -4.76
CA ALA A 189 -17.84 -5.74 -4.54
C ALA A 189 -17.17 -7.09 -4.22
N ILE A 190 -16.08 -7.36 -4.92
CA ILE A 190 -15.09 -8.37 -4.55
C ILE A 190 -13.80 -7.62 -4.20
N SER A 191 -13.21 -7.94 -3.06
CA SER A 191 -11.96 -7.32 -2.62
C SER A 191 -11.04 -8.33 -1.95
N SER A 192 -9.74 -8.06 -1.99
CA SER A 192 -8.73 -8.84 -1.30
C SER A 192 -7.62 -7.93 -0.80
N LEU A 193 -6.99 -8.33 0.32
CA LEU A 193 -5.80 -7.67 0.88
C LEU A 193 -4.51 -8.43 0.57
N ASP A 194 -4.60 -9.71 0.22
CA ASP A 194 -3.49 -10.63 0.03
C ASP A 194 -3.46 -11.23 -1.39
N CYS A 195 -4.40 -10.85 -2.25
CA CYS A 195 -4.62 -11.37 -3.60
C CYS A 195 -4.75 -12.90 -3.69
N LYS A 196 -5.10 -13.53 -2.56
CA LYS A 196 -5.28 -14.98 -2.44
C LYS A 196 -6.64 -15.30 -1.84
N THR A 197 -7.00 -14.59 -0.78
CA THR A 197 -8.28 -14.68 -0.10
C THR A 197 -9.11 -13.46 -0.47
N TYR A 198 -10.22 -13.70 -1.15
CA TYR A 198 -11.15 -12.68 -1.62
C TYR A 198 -12.40 -12.70 -0.78
N THR A 199 -12.86 -11.52 -0.37
CA THR A 199 -14.16 -11.32 0.25
C THR A 199 -15.13 -10.86 -0.81
N ILE A 200 -16.29 -11.53 -0.88
CA ILE A 200 -17.40 -11.12 -1.72
C ILE A 200 -18.56 -10.64 -0.86
N GLY A 201 -19.10 -9.48 -1.22
CA GLY A 201 -20.26 -8.91 -0.56
C GLY A 201 -21.58 -9.36 -1.17
N ASN A 202 -22.65 -9.32 -0.36
CA ASN A 202 -24.03 -9.34 -0.83
C ASN A 202 -24.36 -10.55 -1.73
N TRP A 203 -23.92 -11.75 -1.31
CA TRP A 203 -24.03 -12.97 -2.10
C TRP A 203 -25.47 -13.52 -2.21
N ASN A 204 -26.38 -13.02 -1.39
CA ASN A 204 -27.78 -13.42 -1.24
C ASN A 204 -28.69 -12.99 -2.42
N ILE A 205 -28.19 -13.12 -3.65
CA ILE A 205 -28.83 -12.67 -4.89
C ILE A 205 -30.21 -13.32 -5.08
N GLY A 206 -31.27 -12.52 -4.96
CA GLY A 206 -32.66 -12.97 -5.07
C GLY A 206 -33.10 -13.95 -3.97
N MET A 207 -32.45 -13.89 -2.79
CA MET A 207 -32.77 -14.73 -1.63
C MET A 207 -33.14 -13.91 -0.39
N ALA A 208 -33.39 -12.61 -0.57
CA ALA A 208 -33.69 -11.68 0.51
C ALA A 208 -34.96 -12.09 1.30
N ASP A 209 -36.02 -12.50 0.59
CA ASP A 209 -37.28 -12.96 1.20
C ASP A 209 -37.11 -14.24 2.03
N PHE A 210 -36.17 -15.12 1.64
CA PHE A 210 -35.94 -16.40 2.31
C PHE A 210 -35.10 -16.24 3.57
N PHE A 211 -34.02 -15.47 3.50
CA PHE A 211 -33.12 -15.26 4.64
C PHE A 211 -33.51 -14.06 5.53
N GLY A 212 -34.48 -13.24 5.12
CA GLY A 212 -34.82 -11.99 5.81
C GLY A 212 -33.74 -10.90 5.71
N PHE A 213 -32.78 -11.03 4.78
CA PHE A 213 -31.63 -10.14 4.61
C PHE A 213 -31.96 -8.85 3.85
N ASN A 214 -33.06 -8.18 4.18
CA ASN A 214 -33.47 -6.97 3.45
C ASN A 214 -32.54 -5.77 3.69
N ALA A 215 -31.81 -5.75 4.82
CA ALA A 215 -30.83 -4.70 5.16
C ALA A 215 -29.40 -5.22 5.35
N ILE A 216 -29.21 -6.54 5.44
CA ILE A 216 -27.91 -7.16 5.70
C ILE A 216 -27.31 -7.59 4.36
N LYS A 217 -26.06 -7.20 4.11
CA LYS A 217 -25.28 -7.60 2.94
C LYS A 217 -24.27 -8.66 3.37
N PRO A 218 -24.68 -9.94 3.53
CA PRO A 218 -23.80 -10.97 4.05
C PRO A 218 -22.59 -11.14 3.14
N THR A 219 -21.44 -11.41 3.76
CA THR A 219 -20.18 -11.65 3.07
C THR A 219 -19.77 -13.12 3.21
N PHE A 220 -18.96 -13.60 2.28
CA PHE A 220 -18.16 -14.80 2.46
C PHE A 220 -16.81 -14.64 1.76
N THR A 221 -15.90 -15.58 2.03
CA THR A 221 -14.55 -15.60 1.46
C THR A 221 -14.34 -16.77 0.51
N PHE A 222 -13.56 -16.56 -0.54
CA PHE A 222 -13.06 -17.63 -1.40
C PHE A 222 -11.55 -17.46 -1.65
N VAL A 223 -10.89 -18.56 -2.00
CA VAL A 223 -9.45 -18.65 -2.21
C VAL A 223 -9.17 -18.90 -3.68
N ASP A 224 -8.25 -18.13 -4.25
CA ASP A 224 -7.64 -18.45 -5.54
C ASP A 224 -6.60 -19.57 -5.37
N ASN A 225 -6.77 -20.67 -6.11
CA ASN A 225 -5.82 -21.79 -6.09
C ASN A 225 -4.66 -21.59 -7.09
N GLY A 226 -4.77 -20.58 -7.97
CA GLY A 226 -3.76 -20.22 -8.95
C GLY A 226 -3.68 -21.06 -10.22
N ASP A 227 -4.70 -21.89 -10.44
CA ASP A 227 -4.89 -22.70 -11.64
C ASP A 227 -6.27 -22.43 -12.29
N ASN A 228 -6.82 -21.23 -12.07
CA ASN A 228 -8.18 -20.82 -12.39
C ASN A 228 -9.29 -21.54 -11.61
N SER A 229 -8.96 -22.45 -10.69
CA SER A 229 -9.94 -23.00 -9.75
C SER A 229 -10.02 -22.16 -8.48
N LEU A 230 -11.22 -22.10 -7.90
CA LEU A 230 -11.51 -21.33 -6.69
C LEU A 230 -12.06 -22.25 -5.61
N THR A 231 -11.67 -21.99 -4.37
CA THR A 231 -12.13 -22.76 -3.20
C THR A 231 -12.92 -21.86 -2.27
N ILE A 232 -14.12 -22.25 -1.87
CA ILE A 232 -14.86 -21.58 -0.80
C ILE A 232 -14.65 -22.44 0.45
N PRO A 233 -13.74 -22.06 1.36
CA PRO A 233 -13.49 -22.83 2.57
C PRO A 233 -14.76 -22.88 3.43
N VAL A 234 -14.87 -23.94 4.24
CA VAL A 234 -15.95 -24.07 5.21
C VAL A 234 -15.88 -22.89 6.18
N GLN A 235 -16.92 -22.07 6.21
CA GLN A 235 -16.97 -20.87 7.02
C GLN A 235 -18.38 -20.65 7.57
N SER A 236 -18.44 -20.12 8.78
CA SER A 236 -19.68 -19.68 9.43
C SER A 236 -19.65 -18.17 9.58
N ASN A 237 -20.79 -17.52 9.39
CA ASN A 237 -20.99 -16.11 9.74
C ASN A 237 -22.16 -16.03 10.73
N ALA A 238 -22.09 -15.13 11.70
CA ALA A 238 -23.18 -14.85 12.64
C ALA A 238 -24.48 -14.49 11.91
N ASP A 239 -24.40 -13.84 10.75
CA ASP A 239 -25.56 -13.53 9.90
C ASP A 239 -26.25 -14.80 9.36
N LEU A 240 -25.59 -15.95 9.39
CA LEU A 240 -26.08 -17.24 8.89
C LEU A 240 -26.64 -18.14 10.00
N GLY A 241 -26.83 -17.61 11.22
CA GLY A 241 -27.54 -18.34 12.27
C GLY A 241 -26.90 -19.65 12.75
N GLY A 242 -25.58 -19.82 12.55
CA GLY A 242 -24.85 -21.05 12.91
C GLY A 242 -24.66 -22.04 11.75
N ASP A 243 -25.17 -21.71 10.56
CA ASP A 243 -24.96 -22.51 9.35
C ASP A 243 -23.55 -22.34 8.77
N THR A 244 -23.19 -23.25 7.86
CA THR A 244 -21.88 -23.21 7.18
C THR A 244 -22.03 -23.02 5.68
N LEU A 245 -21.18 -22.17 5.12
CA LEU A 245 -20.95 -22.01 3.68
C LEU A 245 -19.66 -22.70 3.28
N SER A 246 -19.67 -23.32 2.12
CA SER A 246 -18.49 -23.92 1.49
C SER A 246 -18.74 -24.00 -0.01
N GLY A 247 -17.82 -24.56 -0.79
CA GLY A 247 -18.04 -24.75 -2.21
C GLY A 247 -16.77 -24.63 -3.04
N THR A 248 -16.99 -24.53 -4.34
CA THR A 248 -15.92 -24.46 -5.34
C THR A 248 -16.30 -23.45 -6.40
N GLY A 249 -15.34 -23.03 -7.21
CA GLY A 249 -15.60 -22.18 -8.34
C GLY A 249 -14.51 -22.25 -9.37
N SER A 250 -14.66 -21.42 -10.39
CA SER A 250 -13.70 -21.27 -11.46
C SER A 250 -13.70 -19.84 -11.98
N TRP A 251 -12.53 -19.40 -12.41
CA TRP A 251 -12.32 -18.16 -13.14
C TRP A 251 -12.18 -18.45 -14.64
N ASN A 252 -12.83 -17.65 -15.48
CA ASN A 252 -12.58 -17.67 -16.91
C ASN A 252 -11.73 -16.44 -17.30
N PRO A 253 -10.45 -16.63 -17.69
CA PRO A 253 -9.56 -15.52 -18.02
C PRO A 253 -9.92 -14.78 -19.31
N GLN A 254 -10.74 -15.37 -20.20
CA GLN A 254 -11.11 -14.74 -21.48
C GLN A 254 -12.14 -13.63 -21.32
N ASN A 255 -13.17 -13.89 -20.52
CA ASN A 255 -14.27 -12.96 -20.28
C ASN A 255 -14.30 -12.40 -18.86
N ARG A 256 -13.28 -12.77 -18.05
CA ARG A 256 -13.12 -12.34 -16.67
C ARG A 256 -14.33 -12.69 -15.79
N GLN A 257 -15.00 -13.80 -16.08
CA GLN A 257 -16.17 -14.23 -15.32
C GLN A 257 -15.78 -15.21 -14.20
N ILE A 258 -16.34 -14.99 -13.01
CA ILE A 258 -16.25 -15.94 -11.89
C ILE A 258 -17.52 -16.77 -11.85
N THR A 259 -17.38 -18.09 -11.73
CA THR A 259 -18.51 -19.01 -11.49
C THR A 259 -18.29 -19.74 -10.18
N LEU A 260 -19.26 -19.70 -9.28
CA LEU A 260 -19.20 -20.35 -7.97
C LEU A 260 -20.37 -21.34 -7.80
N SER A 261 -20.08 -22.46 -7.16
CA SER A 261 -21.04 -23.44 -6.67
C SER A 261 -21.04 -23.37 -5.14
N LEU A 262 -21.84 -22.45 -4.61
CA LEU A 262 -21.92 -22.18 -3.18
C LEU A 262 -22.80 -23.22 -2.51
N ARG A 263 -22.26 -23.93 -1.52
CA ARG A 263 -22.94 -24.94 -0.71
C ARG A 263 -23.25 -24.36 0.67
N TRP A 264 -24.53 -24.23 0.96
CA TRP A 264 -25.04 -23.85 2.26
C TRP A 264 -25.53 -25.09 2.99
N ARG A 265 -24.92 -25.39 4.13
CA ARG A 265 -25.32 -26.48 5.00
C ARG A 265 -26.02 -25.90 6.22
N ALA A 266 -27.28 -26.28 6.37
CA ALA A 266 -28.18 -25.74 7.38
C ALA A 266 -29.04 -26.81 8.04
N THR A 267 -29.56 -26.47 9.20
CA THR A 267 -30.49 -27.33 9.95
C THR A 267 -31.93 -26.90 9.67
N PHE A 268 -32.75 -27.83 9.20
CA PHE A 268 -34.15 -27.61 8.87
C PHE A 268 -35.05 -28.35 9.84
N ASN A 269 -36.08 -27.67 10.35
CA ASN A 269 -37.13 -28.30 11.15
C ASN A 269 -38.06 -29.09 10.22
N THR A 270 -38.14 -30.40 10.43
CA THR A 270 -39.12 -31.23 9.72
C THR A 270 -40.53 -31.02 10.28
N PRO A 271 -41.60 -31.27 9.50
CA PRO A 271 -42.98 -31.25 9.99
C PRO A 271 -43.24 -32.20 11.18
N SER A 272 -42.39 -33.20 11.36
CA SER A 272 -42.39 -34.13 12.49
C SER A 272 -41.67 -33.62 13.76
N GLY A 273 -41.16 -32.39 13.76
CA GLY A 273 -40.45 -31.80 14.90
C GLY A 273 -39.03 -32.33 15.12
N GLN A 274 -38.44 -33.00 14.13
CA GLN A 274 -37.04 -33.43 14.17
C GLN A 274 -36.16 -32.48 13.34
N ASP A 275 -35.01 -32.11 13.88
CA ASP A 275 -33.97 -31.38 13.16
C ASP A 275 -33.31 -32.28 12.11
N SER A 276 -33.27 -31.82 10.86
CA SER A 276 -32.57 -32.50 9.77
C SER A 276 -31.56 -31.57 9.11
N VAL A 277 -30.32 -32.02 8.98
CA VAL A 277 -29.26 -31.24 8.34
C VAL A 277 -29.31 -31.45 6.84
N GLY A 278 -29.55 -30.37 6.09
CA GLY A 278 -29.57 -30.36 4.63
C GLY A 278 -28.40 -29.58 4.06
N THR A 279 -28.09 -29.83 2.79
CA THR A 279 -27.12 -29.02 2.03
C THR A 279 -27.75 -28.58 0.72
N ILE A 280 -27.71 -27.28 0.46
CA ILE A 280 -28.29 -26.64 -0.70
C ILE A 280 -27.16 -26.00 -1.51
N THR A 281 -27.20 -26.21 -2.83
CA THR A 281 -26.17 -25.67 -3.73
C THR A 281 -26.77 -24.57 -4.61
N PHE A 282 -26.13 -23.40 -4.58
CA PHE A 282 -26.46 -22.23 -5.37
C PHE A 282 -25.39 -22.03 -6.46
N PRO A 283 -25.76 -22.12 -7.75
CA PRO A 283 -24.89 -21.69 -8.83
C PRO A 283 -24.94 -20.16 -8.96
N LEU A 284 -23.79 -19.52 -8.77
CA LEU A 284 -23.60 -18.08 -8.84
C LEU A 284 -22.60 -17.74 -9.95
N THR A 285 -22.86 -16.66 -10.67
CA THR A 285 -21.97 -16.14 -11.70
C THR A 285 -21.75 -14.66 -11.45
N TYR A 286 -20.51 -14.20 -11.51
CA TYR A 286 -20.13 -12.80 -11.37
C TYR A 286 -19.42 -12.33 -12.62
N THR A 287 -20.00 -11.33 -13.28
CA THR A 287 -19.46 -10.73 -14.50
C THR A 287 -18.98 -9.32 -14.17
N PRO A 288 -17.73 -8.94 -14.51
CA PRO A 288 -17.21 -7.60 -14.22
C PRO A 288 -18.10 -6.52 -14.84
N GLN A 289 -18.26 -5.41 -14.12
CA GLN A 289 -18.91 -4.20 -14.61
C GLN A 289 -17.91 -3.27 -15.31
#